data_AF-A0A7Y9L1I0-F1
#
_entry.id   AF-A0A7Y9L1I0-F1
#
_cell.length_a   1.000
_cell.length_b   1.000
_cell.length_c   1.000
_cell.angle_alpha   90.00
_cell.angle_beta   90.00
_cell.angle_gamma   90.00
#
_symmetry.space_group_name_H-M   'P 1'
#
loop_
_entity.id
_entity.type
_entity.pdbx_description
1 polymer ?
#
loop_
_entity_poly.entity_id
_entity_poly.type
_entity_poly.pdbx_seq_one_letter_code
_entity_poly.pdbx_strand_id
1 'polypeptide(L)'
;MTYLILIIIAVLALGFAYSILVADAKPVVGSDYYKVSKDGRVLLAAGAKVTAIKPTLYPEGLKVKLRGGTRTGEFYVHDLVAEVFLPNPNKLPAVRHRDGNVRNNKVENLQWVRVSEVEHPEPVVYPQP
;
A
#
# COMPACT_ATOMS: atom_id res chain seq x y z
N MET A 1 34.47 24.60 5.85
CA MET A 1 34.22 23.24 6.39
C MET A 1 32.98 23.20 7.30
N THR A 2 32.84 24.13 8.24
CA THR A 2 31.69 24.22 9.18
C THR A 2 30.34 24.40 8.52
N TYR A 3 30.23 25.26 7.50
CA TYR A 3 28.98 25.48 6.75
C TYR A 3 28.48 24.23 6.00
N LEU A 4 29.40 23.43 5.45
CA LEU A 4 29.05 22.18 4.77
C LEU A 4 28.46 21.15 5.74
N ILE A 5 29.04 21.05 6.95
CA ILE A 5 28.54 20.17 8.01
C ILE A 5 27.15 20.61 8.48
N LEU A 6 26.91 21.92 8.65
CA LEU A 6 25.60 22.45 9.01
C LEU A 6 24.53 22.16 7.93
N ILE A 7 24.89 22.27 6.65
CA ILE A 7 24.00 21.92 5.54
C ILE A 7 23.66 20.42 5.57
N ILE A 8 24.65 19.55 5.78
CA ILE A 8 24.41 18.09 5.87
C ILE A 8 23.48 17.75 7.04
N ILE A 9 23.71 18.33 8.22
CA ILE A 9 22.85 18.13 9.40
C ILE A 9 21.43 18.62 9.12
N ALA A 10 21.27 19.78 8.47
CA ALA A 10 19.96 20.31 8.11
C ALA A 10 19.22 19.39 7.12
N VAL A 11 19.91 18.88 6.09
CA VAL A 11 19.32 17.94 5.13
C VAL A 11 18.94 16.62 5.80
N LEU A 12 19.77 16.09 6.70
CA LEU A 12 19.46 14.88 7.47
C LEU A 12 18.28 15.11 8.43
N ALA A 13 18.23 16.24 9.11
CA ALA A 13 17.12 16.61 10.00
C ALA A 13 15.81 16.78 9.22
N LEU A 14 15.85 17.41 8.05
CA LEU A 14 14.69 17.51 7.16
C LEU A 14 14.23 16.15 6.65
N GLY A 15 15.17 15.28 6.24
CA GLY A 15 14.86 13.91 5.83
C GLY A 15 14.26 13.08 6.97
N PHE A 16 14.77 13.24 8.18
CA PHE A 16 14.24 12.57 9.36
C PHE A 16 12.85 13.09 9.76
N ALA A 17 12.66 14.41 9.77
CA ALA A 17 11.36 15.03 10.04
C ALA A 17 10.31 14.62 8.98
N TYR A 18 10.69 14.61 7.70
CA TYR A 18 9.84 14.11 6.63
C TYR A 18 9.46 12.64 6.82
N SER A 19 10.43 11.80 7.24
CA SER A 19 10.18 10.38 7.55
C SER A 19 9.15 10.21 8.68
N ILE A 20 9.25 11.02 9.74
CA ILE A 20 8.27 11.01 10.85
C ILE A 20 6.89 11.47 10.37
N LEU A 21 6.82 12.54 9.57
CA LEU A 21 5.55 13.10 9.11
C LEU A 21 4.84 12.22 8.06
N VAL A 22 5.58 11.46 7.26
CA VAL A 22 5.03 10.60 6.21
C VAL A 22 4.62 9.20 6.72
N ALA A 23 5.12 8.78 7.88
CA ALA A 23 4.81 7.47 8.47
C ALA A 23 3.42 7.40 9.15
N ASP A 24 2.39 7.99 8.55
CA ASP A 24 0.99 7.87 8.99
C ASP A 24 0.44 6.49 8.56
N ALA A 25 0.80 5.46 9.32
CA ALA A 25 0.28 4.11 9.15
C ALA A 25 -0.90 3.85 10.08
N LYS A 26 -2.03 3.47 9.49
CA LYS A 26 -3.30 3.22 10.19
C LYS A 26 -3.56 1.72 10.33
N PRO A 27 -4.28 1.27 11.37
CA PRO A 27 -4.59 -0.15 11.55
C PRO A 27 -5.41 -0.70 10.38
N VAL A 28 -5.07 -1.91 9.96
CA VAL A 28 -5.87 -2.66 8.98
C VAL A 28 -7.14 -3.16 9.67
N VAL A 29 -8.30 -2.94 9.06
CA VAL A 29 -9.61 -3.31 9.61
C VAL A 29 -9.68 -4.83 9.83
N GLY A 30 -10.03 -5.25 11.05
CA GLY A 30 -10.17 -6.66 11.44
C GLY A 30 -8.85 -7.37 11.75
N SER A 31 -7.72 -6.66 11.72
CA SER A 31 -6.40 -7.19 12.03
C SER A 31 -5.92 -6.66 13.38
N ASP A 32 -5.37 -7.54 14.21
CA ASP A 32 -4.82 -7.17 15.53
C ASP A 32 -3.42 -6.58 15.43
N TYR A 33 -2.68 -6.93 14.36
CA TYR A 33 -1.23 -6.76 14.32
C TYR A 33 -0.74 -5.90 13.18
N TYR A 34 -1.55 -5.64 12.16
CA TYR A 34 -1.10 -5.00 10.93
C TYR A 34 -1.60 -3.56 10.79
N LYS A 35 -0.72 -2.74 10.21
CA LYS A 35 -1.00 -1.37 9.80
C LYS A 35 -0.65 -1.20 8.33
N VAL A 36 -1.26 -0.21 7.69
CA VAL A 36 -0.97 0.17 6.31
C VAL A 36 -0.73 1.66 6.21
N SER A 37 0.27 2.07 5.44
CA SER A 37 0.63 3.47 5.20
C SER A 37 0.02 4.00 3.90
N LYS A 38 -0.05 5.33 3.76
CA LYS A 38 -0.56 5.99 2.55
C LYS A 38 0.22 5.70 1.27
N ASP A 39 1.48 5.29 1.40
CA ASP A 39 2.33 4.94 0.26
C ASP A 39 2.35 3.44 -0.06
N GLY A 40 1.49 2.66 0.59
CA GLY A 40 1.29 1.24 0.27
C GLY A 40 2.25 0.29 0.96
N ARG A 41 2.85 0.66 2.09
CA ARG A 41 3.58 -0.30 2.94
C ARG A 41 2.64 -0.94 3.94
N VAL A 42 2.73 -2.26 4.05
CA VAL A 42 2.05 -3.03 5.09
C VAL A 42 3.06 -3.35 6.18
N LEU A 43 2.73 -2.98 7.41
CA LEU A 43 3.60 -3.07 8.58
C LEU A 43 3.02 -4.08 9.57
N LEU A 44 3.85 -5.01 10.03
CA LEU A 44 3.58 -5.81 11.23
C LEU A 44 3.98 -5.00 12.47
N ALA A 45 3.04 -4.79 13.37
CA ALA A 45 3.15 -4.00 14.59
C ALA A 45 2.59 -4.78 15.81
N ALA A 46 2.89 -6.08 15.91
CA ALA A 46 2.46 -6.96 17.00
C ALA A 46 3.27 -6.83 18.30
N GLY A 47 4.46 -6.22 18.25
CA GLY A 47 5.38 -6.15 19.39
C GLY A 47 6.22 -4.88 19.37
N ALA A 48 7.32 -4.87 20.13
CA ALA A 48 8.17 -3.68 20.31
C ALA A 48 8.76 -3.12 19.00
N LYS A 49 8.88 -3.95 17.96
CA LYS A 49 9.40 -3.57 16.65
C LYS A 49 8.30 -3.57 15.59
N VAL A 50 8.20 -2.46 14.85
CA VAL A 50 7.39 -2.37 13.64
C VAL A 50 8.25 -2.78 12.44
N THR A 51 7.75 -3.71 11.63
CA THR A 51 8.48 -4.23 10.46
C THR A 51 7.62 -4.18 9.21
N ALA A 52 8.17 -3.65 8.12
CA ALA A 52 7.51 -3.71 6.81
C ALA A 52 7.55 -5.13 6.26
N ILE A 53 6.38 -5.64 5.88
CA ILE A 53 6.25 -6.97 5.27
C ILE A 53 6.57 -6.85 3.80
N LYS A 54 7.34 -7.80 3.29
CA LYS A 54 7.60 -7.91 1.86
C LYS A 54 6.37 -8.52 1.17
N PRO A 55 5.69 -7.80 0.27
CA PRO A 55 4.60 -8.37 -0.50
C PRO A 55 5.12 -9.32 -1.58
N THR A 56 4.27 -10.27 -1.96
CA THR A 56 4.45 -11.11 -3.14
C THR A 56 3.80 -10.44 -4.33
N LEU A 57 4.49 -10.45 -5.47
CA LEU A 57 3.97 -9.88 -6.71
C LEU A 57 3.18 -10.92 -7.50
N TYR A 58 1.98 -10.54 -7.91
CA TYR A 58 1.12 -11.26 -8.85
C TYR A 58 0.80 -10.39 -10.06
N PRO A 59 0.34 -10.96 -11.18
CA PRO A 59 -0.05 -10.21 -12.38
C PRO A 59 -1.05 -9.08 -12.08
N GLU A 60 -1.99 -9.35 -11.18
CA GLU A 60 -3.05 -8.42 -10.80
C GLU A 60 -2.69 -7.52 -9.60
N GLY A 61 -1.53 -7.73 -8.96
CA GLY A 61 -0.97 -6.80 -7.98
C GLY A 61 -0.18 -7.41 -6.83
N LEU A 62 0.18 -6.55 -5.88
CA LEU A 62 0.95 -6.94 -4.70
C LEU A 62 0.02 -7.54 -3.63
N LYS A 63 0.36 -8.73 -3.12
CA LYS A 63 -0.36 -9.39 -2.01
C LYS A 63 0.49 -9.52 -0.76
N VAL A 64 -0.16 -9.49 0.39
CA VAL A 64 0.44 -9.78 1.70
C VAL A 64 -0.39 -10.79 2.46
N LYS A 65 0.27 -11.57 3.31
CA LYS A 65 -0.40 -12.53 4.20
C LYS A 65 -0.61 -11.91 5.58
N LEU A 66 -1.87 -11.78 6.00
CA LEU A 66 -2.25 -11.35 7.34
C LEU A 66 -2.57 -12.57 8.22
N ARG A 67 -2.24 -12.47 9.51
CA ARG A 67 -2.41 -13.51 10.54
C ARG A 67 -2.88 -12.89 11.86
N GLY A 68 -3.73 -13.59 12.61
CA GLY A 68 -4.31 -13.06 13.85
C GLY A 68 -5.42 -12.04 13.62
N GLY A 69 -6.23 -11.82 14.63
CA GLY A 69 -7.51 -11.11 14.52
C GLY A 69 -8.58 -11.90 13.78
N THR A 70 -9.63 -11.20 13.37
CA THR A 70 -10.75 -11.75 12.59
C THR A 70 -10.46 -11.79 11.09
N ARG A 71 -9.42 -11.08 10.63
CA ARG A 71 -9.01 -10.99 9.22
C ARG A 71 -7.66 -11.66 8.98
N THR A 72 -7.70 -12.90 8.50
CA THR A 72 -6.52 -13.71 8.17
C THR A 72 -6.59 -14.27 6.77
N GLY A 73 -5.46 -14.40 6.07
CA GLY A 73 -5.42 -14.83 4.67
C GLY A 73 -4.48 -13.99 3.82
N GLU A 74 -4.60 -14.11 2.50
CA GLU A 74 -3.89 -13.27 1.53
C GLU A 74 -4.79 -12.13 1.03
N PHE A 75 -4.24 -10.92 1.00
CA PHE A 75 -4.99 -9.72 0.63
C PHE A 75 -4.14 -8.83 -0.28
N TYR A 76 -4.79 -8.12 -1.20
CA TYR A 76 -4.11 -7.13 -2.02
C TYR A 76 -3.74 -5.89 -1.22
N VAL A 77 -2.54 -5.39 -1.46
CA VAL A 77 -2.05 -4.17 -0.82
C VAL A 77 -2.92 -2.97 -1.20
N HIS A 78 -3.34 -2.85 -2.47
CA HIS A 78 -4.18 -1.73 -2.90
C HIS A 78 -5.54 -1.71 -2.19
N ASP A 79 -6.17 -2.87 -1.97
CA ASP A 79 -7.44 -2.96 -1.24
C ASP A 79 -7.26 -2.52 0.21
N LEU A 80 -6.23 -3.02 0.89
CA LEU A 80 -5.94 -2.63 2.28
C LEU A 80 -5.70 -1.12 2.41
N VAL A 81 -4.99 -0.52 1.45
CA VAL A 81 -4.75 0.93 1.42
C VAL A 81 -6.05 1.68 1.18
N ALA A 82 -6.84 1.29 0.18
CA ALA A 82 -8.08 1.97 -0.17
C ALA A 82 -9.12 1.88 0.95
N GLU A 83 -9.31 0.72 1.57
CA GLU A 83 -10.23 0.52 2.70
C GLU A 83 -9.92 1.47 3.87
N VAL A 84 -8.64 1.77 4.10
CA VAL A 84 -8.19 2.54 5.27
C VAL A 84 -8.14 4.04 5.01
N PHE A 85 -7.85 4.46 3.77
CA PHE A 85 -7.58 5.87 3.45
C PHE A 85 -8.56 6.50 2.47
N LEU A 86 -9.30 5.72 1.68
CA LEU A 86 -10.25 6.24 0.69
C LEU A 86 -11.70 6.00 1.14
N PRO A 87 -12.51 7.06 1.35
CA PRO A 87 -13.92 6.88 1.65
C PRO A 87 -14.63 6.19 0.46
N ASN A 88 -15.50 5.24 0.76
CA ASN A 88 -16.31 4.52 -0.23
C ASN A 88 -17.82 4.74 0.00
N PRO A 89 -18.33 5.99 -0.13
CA PRO A 89 -19.73 6.30 0.15
C PRO A 89 -20.70 5.54 -0.77
N ASN A 90 -20.25 5.23 -1.99
CA ASN A 90 -21.01 4.52 -3.02
C ASN A 90 -20.92 2.99 -2.91
N LYS A 91 -20.19 2.46 -1.91
CA LYS A 91 -19.98 1.02 -1.68
C LYS A 91 -19.54 0.29 -2.95
N LEU A 92 -18.65 0.90 -3.72
CA LEU A 92 -18.10 0.33 -4.93
C LEU A 92 -17.24 -0.90 -4.59
N PRO A 93 -17.31 -1.97 -5.39
CA PRO A 93 -16.77 -3.27 -5.00
C PRO A 93 -15.27 -3.45 -5.28
N ALA A 94 -14.66 -2.62 -6.14
CA ALA A 94 -13.29 -2.83 -6.61
C ALA A 94 -12.46 -1.55 -6.57
N VAL A 95 -11.14 -1.73 -6.51
CA VAL A 95 -10.14 -0.65 -6.55
C VAL A 95 -9.31 -0.81 -7.82
N ARG A 96 -9.00 0.30 -8.50
CA ARG A 96 -8.03 0.31 -9.61
C ARG A 96 -6.90 1.29 -9.39
N HIS A 97 -5.77 1.01 -10.04
CA HIS A 97 -4.63 1.93 -10.18
C HIS A 97 -4.88 2.90 -11.32
N ARG A 98 -4.75 4.20 -11.07
CA ARG A 98 -4.97 5.26 -12.08
C ARG A 98 -3.91 5.23 -13.19
N ASP A 99 -2.69 4.85 -12.85
CA ASP A 99 -1.56 4.74 -13.77
C ASP A 99 -1.42 3.35 -14.43
N GLY A 100 -2.30 2.41 -14.12
CA GLY A 100 -2.22 1.01 -14.58
C GLY A 100 -1.07 0.19 -13.97
N ASN A 101 -0.25 0.78 -13.09
CA ASN A 101 0.88 0.10 -12.47
C ASN A 101 0.46 -0.54 -11.13
N VAL A 102 0.25 -1.86 -11.17
CA VAL A 102 -0.17 -2.66 -10.00
C VAL A 102 0.81 -2.68 -8.82
N ARG A 103 2.03 -2.13 -8.98
CA ARG A 103 3.01 -1.95 -7.91
C ARG A 103 2.90 -0.60 -7.21
N ASN A 104 2.26 0.40 -7.83
CA ASN A 104 2.14 1.75 -7.28
C ASN A 104 0.91 1.86 -6.37
N ASN A 105 1.00 1.31 -5.15
CA ASN A 105 -0.13 1.27 -4.20
C ASN A 105 -0.27 2.53 -3.34
N LYS A 106 0.17 3.69 -3.83
CA LYS A 106 -0.04 4.96 -3.13
C LYS A 106 -1.52 5.34 -3.17
N VAL A 107 -2.05 5.85 -2.07
CA VAL A 107 -3.47 6.29 -1.96
C VAL A 107 -3.90 7.20 -3.12
N GLU A 108 -3.04 8.15 -3.51
CA GLU A 108 -3.29 9.09 -4.62
C GLU A 108 -3.45 8.39 -5.98
N ASN A 109 -2.82 7.22 -6.15
CA ASN A 109 -2.90 6.41 -7.36
C ASN A 109 -4.07 5.42 -7.35
N LEU A 110 -4.83 5.31 -6.26
CA LEU A 110 -5.93 4.37 -6.14
C LEU A 110 -7.29 5.07 -6.28
N GLN A 111 -8.27 4.34 -6.79
CA GLN A 111 -9.67 4.78 -6.81
C GLN A 111 -10.63 3.60 -6.78
N TRP A 112 -11.78 3.81 -6.14
CA TRP A 112 -12.90 2.89 -6.18
C TRP A 112 -13.60 2.91 -7.55
N VAL A 113 -14.00 1.75 -8.06
CA VAL A 113 -14.63 1.55 -9.38
C VAL A 113 -15.73 0.49 -9.35
N ARG A 114 -16.63 0.57 -10.34
CA ARG A 114 -17.62 -0.48 -10.62
C ARG A 114 -16.97 -1.66 -11.34
N VAL A 115 -17.53 -2.85 -11.17
CA VAL A 115 -17.02 -4.08 -11.83
C VAL A 115 -16.97 -3.93 -13.35
N SER A 116 -17.96 -3.26 -13.95
CA SER A 116 -18.03 -3.02 -15.40
C SER A 116 -16.91 -2.13 -15.95
N GLU A 117 -16.19 -1.40 -15.08
CA GLU A 117 -15.11 -0.48 -15.45
C GLU A 117 -13.72 -1.08 -15.22
N VAL A 118 -13.65 -2.33 -14.73
CA VAL A 118 -12.38 -3.05 -14.58
C VAL A 118 -12.09 -3.71 -15.93
N GLU A 119 -11.28 -3.03 -16.76
CA GLU A 119 -10.74 -3.64 -17.98
C GLU A 119 -9.90 -4.86 -17.58
N HIS A 120 -10.36 -6.06 -17.97
CA HIS A 120 -9.53 -7.24 -17.90
C HIS A 120 -8.40 -7.09 -18.93
N PRO A 121 -7.12 -7.29 -18.57
CA PRO A 121 -6.07 -7.36 -19.58
C PRO A 121 -6.47 -8.44 -20.59
N GLU A 122 -6.42 -8.10 -21.87
CA GLU A 122 -6.75 -9.06 -22.93
C GLU A 122 -5.95 -10.34 -22.71
N PRO A 123 -6.58 -11.52 -22.84
CA PRO A 123 -5.87 -12.78 -22.69
C PRO A 123 -4.69 -12.80 -23.65
N VAL A 124 -3.49 -13.13 -23.13
CA VAL A 124 -2.28 -13.23 -23.95
C VAL A 124 -2.51 -14.32 -24.99
N VAL A 125 -2.68 -13.93 -26.26
CA VAL A 125 -2.82 -14.87 -27.37
C VAL A 125 -1.45 -15.46 -27.66
N TYR A 126 -1.22 -16.68 -27.22
CA TYR A 126 -0.03 -17.43 -27.62
C TYR A 126 -0.17 -17.83 -29.11
N PRO A 127 0.88 -17.64 -29.94
CA PRO A 127 0.90 -18.20 -31.28
C PRO A 127 0.65 -19.71 -31.19
N GLN A 128 -0.32 -20.22 -31.96
CA GLN A 128 -0.53 -21.66 -32.09
C GLN A 128 0.62 -22.25 -32.91
N PRO A 129 1.12 -23.45 -32.55
CA PRO A 129 2.26 -24.09 -33.22
C PRO A 129 2.01 -24.41 -34.70
#